data_AF-A0A9E3DBB0-F1
#
_entry.id   AF-A0A9E3DBB0-F1
#
_cell.length_a   1.000
_cell.length_b   1.000
_cell.length_c   1.000
_cell.angle_alpha   90.00
_cell.angle_beta   90.00
_cell.angle_gamma   90.00
#
_symmetry.space_group_name_H-M   'P 1'
#
loop_
_entity.id
_entity.type
_entity.pdbx_description
1 polymer ?
#
loop_
_entity_poly.entity_id
_entity_poly.type
_entity_poly.pdbx_seq_one_letter_code
_entity_poly.pdbx_strand_id
1 'polypeptide(L)'
;MTTIPDNIAPVHAPPDAIEVHDWVPRGEGLAVRVFDGTVREAAGFTIQVGGVQHENGTCRRWVGIEAAGRTVGATMEPESIRQLSAALSAAADEIEARR
;
A
#
# COMPACT_ATOMS: atom_id res chain seq x y z
N MET A 1 15.12 -2.97 -25.42
CA MET A 1 14.22 -4.06 -24.97
C MET A 1 15.05 -4.99 -24.13
N THR A 2 14.97 -4.89 -22.80
CA THR A 2 15.67 -5.79 -21.90
C THR A 2 14.70 -6.90 -21.51
N THR A 3 15.02 -8.11 -21.93
CA THR A 3 14.21 -9.32 -21.73
C THR A 3 14.20 -9.68 -20.25
N ILE A 4 13.01 -9.89 -19.66
CA ILE A 4 12.88 -10.47 -18.32
C ILE A 4 13.30 -11.95 -18.43
N PRO A 5 14.19 -12.47 -17.56
CA PRO A 5 14.62 -13.86 -17.63
C PRO A 5 13.47 -14.82 -17.32
N ASP A 6 13.26 -15.79 -18.22
CA ASP A 6 12.16 -16.78 -18.26
C ASP A 6 12.15 -17.82 -17.11
N ASN A 7 12.91 -17.63 -16.03
CA ASN A 7 13.08 -18.67 -15.00
C ASN A 7 13.07 -18.14 -13.57
N ILE A 8 12.09 -17.29 -13.26
CA ILE A 8 11.73 -16.97 -11.87
C ILE A 8 10.53 -17.86 -11.51
N ALA A 9 10.66 -18.68 -10.47
CA ALA A 9 9.50 -19.39 -9.90
C ALA A 9 8.37 -18.37 -9.67
N PRO A 10 7.10 -18.69 -9.98
CA PRO A 10 6.03 -17.71 -9.94
C PRO A 10 5.94 -17.09 -8.54
N VAL A 11 6.32 -15.83 -8.42
CA VAL A 11 6.23 -15.08 -7.18
C VAL A 11 4.76 -14.82 -6.91
N HIS A 12 4.20 -15.52 -5.93
CA HIS A 12 2.81 -15.35 -5.54
C HIS A 12 2.54 -13.92 -5.10
N ALA A 13 1.34 -13.42 -5.44
CA ALA A 13 0.87 -12.14 -4.93
C ALA A 13 0.90 -12.14 -3.39
N PRO A 14 1.15 -10.98 -2.75
CA PRO A 14 0.98 -10.86 -1.31
C PRO A 14 -0.46 -11.27 -0.95
N PRO A 15 -0.67 -12.03 0.14
CA PRO A 15 -1.99 -12.54 0.51
C PRO A 15 -2.99 -11.42 0.86
N ASP A 16 -2.48 -10.23 1.14
CA ASP A 16 -3.23 -9.02 1.46
C ASP A 16 -3.44 -8.08 0.27
N ALA A 17 -2.95 -8.45 -0.92
CA ALA A 17 -3.20 -7.69 -2.13
C ALA A 17 -4.63 -7.95 -2.62
N ILE A 18 -5.38 -6.88 -2.82
CA ILE A 18 -6.66 -6.87 -3.54
C ILE A 18 -6.38 -6.78 -5.04
N GLU A 19 -5.39 -5.98 -5.42
CA GLU A 19 -4.94 -5.81 -6.79
C GLU A 19 -3.41 -5.82 -6.86
N VAL A 20 -2.86 -6.44 -7.91
CA VAL A 20 -1.43 -6.43 -8.19
C VAL A 20 -1.21 -5.88 -9.59
N HIS A 21 -0.25 -4.97 -9.70
CA HIS A 21 0.13 -4.35 -10.97
C HIS A 21 1.25 -5.14 -11.65
N ASP A 22 1.56 -4.77 -12.89
CA ASP A 22 2.64 -5.39 -13.66
C ASP A 22 4.03 -5.14 -13.03
N TRP A 23 4.95 -6.06 -13.32
CA TRP A 23 6.35 -5.93 -12.93
C TRP A 23 7.03 -4.81 -13.71
N VAL A 24 7.73 -3.94 -12.99
CA VAL A 24 8.53 -2.85 -13.53
C VAL A 24 10.01 -3.11 -13.19
N PRO A 25 10.90 -3.14 -14.20
CA PRO A 25 12.33 -3.30 -13.97
C PRO A 25 12.92 -2.08 -13.24
N ARG A 26 13.85 -2.31 -12.31
CA ARG A 26 14.42 -1.27 -11.43
C ARG A 26 15.93 -1.12 -11.68
N GLY A 27 16.32 -0.94 -12.93
CA GLY A 27 17.74 -0.80 -13.32
C GLY A 27 18.55 -2.04 -12.92
N GLU A 28 19.58 -1.86 -12.10
CA GLU A 28 20.40 -2.95 -11.54
C GLU A 28 19.77 -3.62 -10.31
N GLY A 29 18.64 -3.12 -9.83
CA GLY A 29 17.89 -3.71 -8.71
C GLY A 29 16.83 -4.72 -9.16
N LEU A 30 16.31 -5.47 -8.18
CA LEU A 30 15.19 -6.40 -8.36
C LEU A 30 13.99 -5.70 -9.00
N ALA A 31 13.34 -6.36 -9.97
CA ALA A 31 12.07 -5.88 -10.48
C ALA A 31 11.05 -5.75 -9.33
N VAL A 32 10.19 -4.75 -9.44
CA VAL A 32 9.16 -4.46 -8.44
C VAL A 32 7.79 -4.38 -9.11
N ARG A 33 6.76 -4.83 -8.41
CA ARG A 33 5.37 -4.51 -8.76
C ARG A 33 4.70 -3.81 -7.59
N VAL A 34 3.82 -2.87 -7.91
CA VAL A 34 2.95 -2.25 -6.90
C VAL A 34 1.78 -3.20 -6.62
N PHE A 35 1.26 -3.18 -5.41
CA PHE A 35 -0.01 -3.80 -5.07
C PHE A 35 -0.84 -2.88 -4.19
N ASP A 36 -2.15 -2.98 -4.36
CA ASP A 36 -3.15 -2.29 -3.56
C ASP A 36 -3.77 -3.28 -2.59
N GLY A 37 -3.82 -2.90 -1.32
CA GLY A 37 -4.44 -3.67 -0.24
C GLY A 37 -5.69 -2.99 0.27
N THR A 38 -5.99 -3.20 1.55
CA THR A 38 -7.23 -2.74 2.18
C THR A 38 -7.41 -1.23 2.11
N VAL A 39 -8.61 -0.80 1.73
CA VAL A 39 -9.06 0.59 1.76
C VAL A 39 -10.06 0.79 2.89
N ARG A 40 -9.97 1.92 3.59
CA ARG A 40 -10.90 2.31 4.65
C ARG A 40 -11.17 3.81 4.62
N GLU A 41 -12.39 4.18 4.97
CA GLU A 41 -12.83 5.57 5.06
C GLU A 41 -12.96 5.98 6.53
N ALA A 42 -12.35 7.11 6.91
CA ALA A 42 -12.49 7.66 8.26
C ALA A 42 -12.45 9.20 8.22
N ALA A 43 -13.44 9.84 8.83
CA ALA A 43 -13.52 11.30 8.91
C ALA A 43 -13.41 12.03 7.55
N GLY A 44 -13.85 11.40 6.45
CA GLY A 44 -13.72 11.93 5.09
C GLY A 44 -12.29 11.86 4.52
N PHE A 45 -11.49 10.92 5.03
CA PHE A 45 -10.21 10.53 4.45
C PHE A 45 -10.29 9.07 4.02
N THR A 46 -9.75 8.81 2.84
CA THR A 46 -9.45 7.47 2.35
C THR A 46 -8.07 7.07 2.88
N ILE A 47 -8.00 5.91 3.52
CA ILE A 47 -6.78 5.32 4.08
C ILE A 47 -6.58 3.99 3.37
N GLN A 48 -5.47 3.86 2.66
CA GLN A 48 -5.17 2.68 1.86
C GLN A 48 -3.86 2.05 2.34
N VAL A 49 -3.89 0.75 2.63
CA VAL A 49 -2.67 -0.05 2.75
C VAL A 49 -2.25 -0.45 1.35
N GLY A 50 -1.01 -0.16 0.97
CA GLY A 50 -0.43 -0.56 -0.31
C GLY A 50 1.02 -0.99 -0.14
N GLY A 51 1.65 -1.42 -1.22
CA GLY A 51 3.03 -1.82 -1.15
C GLY A 51 3.72 -2.04 -2.48
N VAL A 52 5.01 -2.33 -2.41
CA VAL A 52 5.76 -2.95 -3.49
C VAL A 52 6.14 -4.37 -3.10
N GLN A 53 6.05 -5.28 -4.05
CA GLN A 53 6.65 -6.60 -3.98
C GLN A 53 7.86 -6.64 -4.90
N HIS A 54 8.96 -7.21 -4.41
CA HIS A 54 10.17 -7.49 -5.18
C HIS A 54 10.11 -8.89 -5.80
N GLU A 55 10.81 -9.11 -6.91
CA GLU A 55 10.86 -10.41 -7.61
C GLU A 55 11.46 -11.55 -6.77
N ASN A 56 12.11 -11.25 -5.64
CA ASN A 56 12.55 -12.25 -4.67
C ASN A 56 11.47 -12.60 -3.61
N GLY A 57 10.26 -12.06 -3.77
CA GLY A 57 9.12 -12.29 -2.88
C GLY A 57 9.03 -11.34 -1.68
N THR A 58 10.04 -10.51 -1.40
CA THR A 58 9.97 -9.58 -0.27
C THR A 58 8.99 -8.44 -0.57
N CYS A 59 8.36 -7.93 0.48
CA CYS A 59 7.38 -6.85 0.37
C CYS A 59 7.78 -5.66 1.24
N ARG A 60 7.52 -4.45 0.73
CA ARG A 60 7.52 -3.23 1.53
C ARG A 60 6.13 -2.61 1.46
N ARG A 61 5.54 -2.32 2.61
CA ARG A 61 4.19 -1.77 2.75
C ARG A 61 4.21 -0.33 3.24
N TRP A 62 3.17 0.43 2.93
CA TRP A 62 2.92 1.78 3.44
C TRP A 62 1.43 2.05 3.59
N VAL A 63 1.10 3.14 4.28
CA VAL A 63 -0.26 3.68 4.38
C VAL A 63 -0.32 4.94 3.52
N GLY A 64 -1.17 4.95 2.50
CA GLY A 64 -1.60 6.14 1.76
C GLY A 64 -2.78 6.79 2.47
N ILE A 65 -2.82 8.13 2.49
CA ILE A 65 -3.91 8.91 3.08
C ILE A 65 -4.31 9.97 2.07
N GLU A 66 -5.57 9.93 1.64
CA GLU A 66 -6.13 10.88 0.70
C GLU A 66 -7.30 11.63 1.34
N ALA A 67 -7.28 12.95 1.23
CA ALA A 67 -8.34 13.80 1.75
C ALA A 67 -9.39 13.98 0.64
N ALA A 68 -10.31 13.01 0.51
CA ALA A 68 -11.32 13.01 -0.55
C ALA A 68 -12.16 14.30 -0.53
N GLY A 69 -11.87 15.22 -1.47
CA GLY A 69 -12.58 16.49 -1.60
C GLY A 69 -12.34 17.52 -0.49
N ARG A 70 -11.38 17.33 0.41
CA ARG A 70 -11.02 18.34 1.43
C ARG A 70 -9.95 19.29 0.91
N THR A 71 -10.11 20.59 1.19
CA THR A 71 -9.07 21.59 0.96
C THR A 71 -7.91 21.38 1.93
N VAL A 72 -6.67 21.47 1.41
CA VAL A 72 -5.46 21.49 2.25
C VAL A 72 -5.59 22.60 3.30
N GLY A 73 -5.40 22.25 4.57
CA GLY A 73 -5.52 23.19 5.70
C GLY A 73 -6.93 23.32 6.31
N ALA A 74 -7.89 22.48 5.91
CA ALA A 74 -9.19 22.43 6.58
C ALA A 74 -9.06 22.04 8.06
N THR A 75 -9.78 22.76 8.93
CA THR A 75 -9.90 22.42 10.36
C THR A 75 -10.69 21.12 10.56
N MET A 76 -10.36 20.41 11.63
CA MET A 76 -11.02 19.16 12.01
C MET A 76 -11.53 19.25 13.44
N GLU A 77 -12.74 18.74 13.65
CA GLU A 77 -13.28 18.57 14.99
C GLU A 77 -12.51 17.48 15.76
N PRO A 78 -12.39 17.60 17.10
CA PRO A 78 -11.67 16.61 17.91
C PRO A 78 -12.15 15.16 17.73
N GLU A 79 -13.45 14.96 17.47
CA GLU A 79 -13.99 13.62 17.19
C GLU A 79 -13.50 13.06 15.85
N SER A 80 -13.47 13.88 14.80
CA SER A 80 -12.92 13.50 13.50
C SER A 80 -11.43 13.14 13.60
N ILE A 81 -10.67 13.85 14.45
CA ILE A 81 -9.26 13.52 14.72
C ILE A 81 -9.15 12.15 15.39
N ARG A 82 -10.00 11.85 16.39
CA ARG A 82 -10.00 10.53 17.04
C ARG A 82 -10.36 9.41 16.08
N GLN A 83 -11.35 9.61 15.22
CA GLN A 83 -11.74 8.64 14.20
C GLN A 83 -10.61 8.37 13.20
N LEU A 84 -9.98 9.42 12.68
CA LEU A 84 -8.84 9.30 11.76
C LEU A 84 -7.66 8.58 12.44
N SER A 85 -7.32 8.99 13.66
CA SER A 85 -6.23 8.36 14.44
C SER A 85 -6.45 6.86 14.63
N ALA A 86 -7.65 6.44 15.05
CA ALA A 86 -7.98 5.04 15.23
C ALA A 86 -7.84 4.22 13.93
N ALA A 87 -8.28 4.79 12.80
CA ALA A 87 -8.17 4.14 11.51
C ALA A 87 -6.71 4.03 11.02
N LEU A 88 -5.88 5.03 11.31
CA LEU A 88 -4.44 4.99 11.01
C LEU A 88 -3.70 3.96 11.86
N SER A 89 -4.02 3.88 13.17
CA SER A 89 -3.47 2.84 14.04
C SER A 89 -3.83 1.44 13.53
N ALA A 90 -5.11 1.22 13.18
CA ALA A 90 -5.53 -0.08 12.63
C ALA A 90 -4.80 -0.44 11.33
N ALA A 91 -4.55 0.53 10.44
CA ALA A 91 -3.79 0.30 9.22
C ALA A 91 -2.30 0.00 9.48
N ALA A 92 -1.71 0.63 10.49
CA ALA A 92 -0.34 0.36 10.92
C ALA A 92 -0.22 -1.07 11.52
N ASP A 93 -1.12 -1.43 12.44
CA ASP A 93 -1.17 -2.75 13.06
C ASP A 93 -1.33 -3.85 12.00
N GLU A 94 -2.15 -3.58 10.98
CA GLU A 94 -2.35 -4.46 9.82
C GLU A 94 -1.05 -4.70 9.03
N ILE A 95 -0.22 -3.67 8.83
CA ILE A 95 1.09 -3.79 8.19
C ILE A 95 2.07 -4.59 9.06
N GLU A 96 2.07 -4.34 10.38
CA GLU A 96 2.98 -5.02 11.32
C GLU A 96 2.70 -6.51 11.43
N ALA A 97 1.42 -6.91 11.39
CA ALA A 97 1.01 -8.31 11.37
C ALA A 97 1.49 -9.09 10.12
N ARG A 98 2.06 -8.42 9.12
CA ARG A 98 2.45 -8.98 7.81
C ARG A 98 3.93 -8.79 7.49
N ARG A 99 4.73 -8.43 8.49
CA ARG A 99 6.20 -8.42 8.39
C ARG A 99 6.80 -9.81 8.32
#